data_AF-A0A7S0WTE9-F1
#
_entry.id   AF-A0A7S0WTE9-F1
#
_cell.length_a   1.000
_cell.length_b   1.000
_cell.length_c   1.000
_cell.angle_alpha   90.00
_cell.angle_beta   90.00
_cell.angle_gamma   90.00
#
_symmetry.space_group_name_H-M   'P 1'
#
loop_
_entity.id
_entity.type
_entity.pdbx_description
1 polymer ?
#
loop_
_entity_poly.entity_id
_entity_poly.type
_entity_poly.pdbx_seq_one_letter_code
_entity_poly.pdbx_strand_id
1 'polypeptide(L)'
;GCAAFPYCGRKHQVRHWNLQHHEECSRVAKQMEQAPDLRCFPFTFADETTRQVDEGTGSECSFLSKRGLHGKGLWQWECPCGRELAAHHEAKDECGHVNDHVYPLFATPKPLGLPNETRTDQESSRPQPKVDELSWNWFYSARGLALDSPVALLLHTPLTLYYSLHIAGVLQPGSDTHPRPPHPREPAAITVHILGARCEAQQLVAFRELT
;
A
#
# COMPACT_ATOMS: atom_id res chain seq x y z
N GLY A 1 -22.67 10.73 -14.41
CA GLY A 1 -22.31 10.36 -13.02
C GLY A 1 -20.82 10.02 -12.98
N CYS A 2 -20.18 10.04 -11.81
CA CYS A 2 -18.72 9.96 -11.69
C CYS A 2 -18.08 8.60 -11.99
N ALA A 3 -18.85 7.51 -12.12
CA ALA A 3 -18.37 6.13 -12.32
C ALA A 3 -17.43 5.55 -11.23
N ALA A 4 -17.19 6.27 -10.12
CA ALA A 4 -16.26 5.82 -9.07
C ALA A 4 -16.81 4.76 -8.11
N PHE A 5 -18.14 4.65 -7.97
CA PHE A 5 -18.77 3.80 -6.96
C PHE A 5 -19.64 2.72 -7.58
N PRO A 6 -19.32 1.42 -7.39
CA PRO A 6 -20.24 0.35 -7.69
C PRO A 6 -21.36 0.30 -6.63
N TYR A 7 -22.59 0.02 -7.07
CA TYR A 7 -23.73 -0.17 -6.17
C TYR A 7 -24.37 -1.52 -6.43
N CYS A 8 -24.75 -2.24 -5.38
CA CYS A 8 -25.53 -3.48 -5.54
C CYS A 8 -26.98 -3.24 -5.99
N GLY A 9 -27.42 -1.97 -6.12
CA GLY A 9 -28.71 -1.64 -6.72
C GLY A 9 -29.08 -0.15 -6.63
N ARG A 10 -30.13 0.24 -7.36
CA ARG A 10 -30.59 1.64 -7.47
C ARG A 10 -30.95 2.27 -6.13
N LYS A 11 -31.50 1.49 -5.20
CA LYS A 11 -31.86 1.96 -3.84
C LYS A 11 -30.65 2.50 -3.09
N HIS A 12 -29.52 1.80 -3.12
CA HIS A 12 -28.29 2.24 -2.45
C HIS A 12 -27.62 3.41 -3.18
N GLN A 13 -27.71 3.47 -4.50
CA GLN A 13 -27.26 4.62 -5.28
C GLN A 13 -28.01 5.90 -4.88
N VAL A 14 -29.36 5.86 -4.84
CA VAL A 14 -30.18 7.02 -4.47
C VAL A 14 -29.94 7.43 -3.02
N ARG A 15 -29.77 6.46 -2.11
CA ARG A 15 -29.41 6.75 -0.72
C ARG A 15 -28.07 7.50 -0.62
N HIS A 16 -27.01 7.03 -1.30
CA HIS A 16 -25.72 7.71 -1.30
C HIS A 16 -25.79 9.11 -1.94
N TRP A 17 -26.56 9.26 -3.03
CA TRP A 17 -26.84 10.54 -3.67
C TRP A 17 -27.43 11.56 -2.70
N ASN A 18 -28.49 11.17 -2.00
CA ASN A 18 -29.22 12.04 -1.09
C ASN A 18 -28.44 12.38 0.20
N LEU A 19 -27.50 11.53 0.62
CA LEU A 19 -26.69 11.82 1.80
C LEU A 19 -25.69 12.96 1.53
N GLN A 20 -24.87 12.83 0.49
CA GLN A 20 -23.86 13.84 0.17
C GLN A 20 -23.22 13.68 -1.21
N HIS A 21 -23.39 12.54 -1.89
CA HIS A 21 -22.65 12.31 -3.13
C HIS A 21 -22.99 13.32 -4.24
N HIS A 22 -24.18 13.91 -4.22
CA HIS A 22 -24.56 14.92 -5.22
C HIS A 22 -23.65 16.16 -5.21
N GLU A 23 -23.15 16.57 -4.04
CA GLU A 23 -22.21 17.69 -3.87
C GLU A 23 -20.80 17.31 -4.39
N GLU A 24 -20.40 16.06 -4.17
CA GLU A 24 -19.06 15.55 -4.47
C GLU A 24 -18.93 14.98 -5.89
N CYS A 25 -20.03 14.62 -6.55
CA CYS A 25 -20.03 13.84 -7.79
C CYS A 25 -19.19 14.52 -8.89
N SER A 26 -19.26 15.85 -9.00
CA SER A 26 -18.48 16.60 -9.99
C SER A 26 -16.98 16.58 -9.71
N ARG A 27 -16.59 16.71 -8.44
CA ARG A 27 -15.18 16.62 -8.02
C ARG A 27 -14.63 15.23 -8.26
N VAL A 28 -15.39 14.20 -7.89
CA VAL A 28 -15.01 12.79 -8.09
C VAL A 28 -14.95 12.43 -9.57
N ALA A 29 -15.86 12.95 -10.41
CA ALA A 29 -15.80 12.73 -11.85
C ALA A 29 -14.49 13.24 -12.46
N LYS A 30 -14.04 14.44 -12.09
CA LYS A 30 -12.73 14.97 -12.52
C LYS A 30 -11.56 14.11 -12.06
N GLN A 31 -11.63 13.52 -10.86
CA GLN A 31 -10.60 12.58 -10.40
C GLN A 31 -10.59 11.31 -11.25
N MET A 32 -11.76 10.79 -11.62
CA MET A 32 -11.87 9.60 -12.48
C MET A 32 -11.38 9.84 -13.91
N GLU A 33 -11.42 11.07 -14.42
CA GLU A 33 -10.82 11.42 -15.71
C GLU A 33 -9.30 11.20 -15.73
N GLN A 34 -8.63 11.26 -14.57
CA GLN A 34 -7.19 11.03 -14.43
C GLN A 34 -6.84 9.54 -14.27
N ALA A 35 -7.83 8.65 -14.13
CA ALA A 35 -7.59 7.23 -13.91
C ALA A 35 -6.67 6.58 -14.97
N PRO A 36 -6.78 6.87 -16.28
CA PRO A 36 -5.87 6.31 -17.29
C PRO A 36 -4.40 6.67 -17.05
N ASP A 37 -4.11 7.91 -16.64
CA ASP A 37 -2.75 8.37 -16.37
C ASP A 37 -2.14 7.66 -15.14
N LEU A 38 -2.99 7.34 -14.16
CA LEU A 38 -2.62 6.61 -12.95
C LEU A 38 -2.34 5.11 -13.19
N ARG A 39 -2.63 4.56 -14.38
CA ARG A 39 -2.32 3.16 -14.74
C ARG A 39 -0.90 2.98 -15.27
N CYS A 40 -0.13 4.06 -15.46
CA CYS A 40 1.19 4.02 -16.07
C CYS A 40 2.27 3.65 -15.03
N PHE A 41 2.34 2.37 -14.67
CA PHE A 41 3.40 1.84 -13.82
C PHE A 41 4.58 1.31 -14.65
N PRO A 42 5.83 1.36 -14.13
CA PRO A 42 7.00 0.86 -14.86
C PRO A 42 7.11 -0.67 -14.91
N PHE A 43 6.10 -1.39 -14.41
CA PHE A 43 6.14 -2.84 -14.28
C PHE A 43 5.76 -3.52 -15.59
N THR A 44 6.47 -4.61 -15.90
CA THR A 44 6.17 -5.46 -17.07
C THR A 44 4.79 -6.12 -16.98
N PHE A 45 4.22 -6.17 -15.78
CA PHE A 45 2.91 -6.74 -15.48
C PHE A 45 1.79 -5.72 -15.28
N ALA A 46 2.06 -4.42 -15.42
CA ALA A 46 1.06 -3.37 -15.16
C ALA A 46 -0.23 -3.54 -15.98
N ASP A 47 -0.11 -4.05 -17.21
CA ASP A 47 -1.27 -4.37 -18.05
C ASP A 47 -2.18 -5.42 -17.39
N GLU A 48 -1.58 -6.50 -16.88
CA GLU A 48 -2.29 -7.65 -16.28
C GLU A 48 -2.87 -7.31 -14.91
N THR A 49 -2.18 -6.51 -14.10
CA THR A 49 -2.57 -6.21 -12.71
C THR A 49 -3.38 -4.93 -12.55
N THR A 50 -3.40 -4.06 -13.55
CA THR A 50 -4.09 -2.76 -13.46
C THR A 50 -5.15 -2.64 -14.55
N ARG A 51 -4.76 -2.63 -15.83
CA ARG A 51 -5.72 -2.42 -16.92
C ARG A 51 -6.73 -3.56 -17.03
N GLN A 52 -6.27 -4.81 -17.07
CA GLN A 52 -7.16 -5.97 -17.21
C GLN A 52 -8.05 -6.18 -15.98
N VAL A 53 -7.57 -5.85 -14.78
CA VAL A 53 -8.38 -5.91 -13.55
C VAL A 53 -9.49 -4.87 -13.60
N ASP A 54 -9.17 -3.62 -13.94
CA ASP A 54 -10.17 -2.55 -14.05
C ASP A 54 -11.21 -2.81 -15.16
N GLU A 55 -10.79 -3.42 -16.27
CA GLU A 55 -11.66 -3.80 -17.39
C GLU A 55 -12.47 -5.09 -17.10
N GLY A 56 -12.18 -5.78 -15.99
CA GLY A 56 -12.80 -7.07 -15.65
C GLY A 56 -12.42 -8.21 -16.59
N THR A 57 -11.34 -8.05 -17.37
CA THR A 57 -10.81 -9.06 -18.29
C THR A 57 -9.73 -9.94 -17.66
N GLY A 58 -9.23 -9.54 -16.48
CA GLY A 58 -8.27 -10.28 -15.67
C GLY A 58 -8.56 -10.16 -14.17
N SER A 59 -7.76 -10.83 -13.36
CA SER A 59 -7.83 -10.76 -11.90
C SER A 59 -6.46 -10.94 -11.26
N GLU A 60 -6.28 -10.37 -10.07
CA GLU A 60 -5.09 -10.61 -9.22
C GLU A 60 -4.88 -12.13 -8.98
N CYS A 61 -5.96 -12.90 -8.80
CA CYS A 61 -5.88 -14.36 -8.69
C CYS A 61 -5.22 -15.01 -9.91
N SER A 62 -5.62 -14.59 -11.12
CA SER A 62 -5.05 -15.15 -12.36
C SER A 62 -3.57 -14.78 -12.52
N PHE A 63 -3.21 -13.54 -12.21
CA PHE A 63 -1.84 -13.05 -12.19
C PHE A 63 -0.95 -13.85 -11.24
N LEU A 64 -1.40 -14.01 -9.99
CA LEU A 64 -0.67 -14.73 -8.95
C LEU A 64 -0.57 -16.23 -9.27
N SER A 65 -1.61 -16.82 -9.87
CA SER A 65 -1.63 -18.25 -10.23
C SER A 65 -0.58 -18.58 -11.29
N LYS A 66 -0.46 -17.75 -12.34
CA LYS A 66 0.56 -17.92 -13.40
C LYS A 66 1.99 -17.90 -12.88
N ARG A 67 2.22 -17.22 -11.75
CA ARG A 67 3.53 -17.11 -11.08
C ARG A 67 3.70 -18.11 -9.93
N GLY A 68 2.71 -18.97 -9.71
CA GLY A 68 2.71 -19.94 -8.61
C GLY A 68 2.72 -19.27 -7.23
N LEU A 69 2.18 -18.06 -7.10
CA LEU A 69 2.12 -17.27 -5.86
C LEU A 69 0.74 -17.27 -5.21
N HIS A 70 -0.29 -17.67 -5.95
CA HIS A 70 -1.66 -17.67 -5.45
C HIS A 70 -1.78 -18.54 -4.18
N GLY A 71 -2.36 -17.97 -3.11
CA GLY A 71 -2.55 -18.65 -1.83
C GLY A 71 -1.27 -18.92 -1.04
N LYS A 72 -0.15 -18.26 -1.35
CA LYS A 72 1.14 -18.49 -0.68
C LYS A 72 1.61 -17.28 0.12
N GLY A 73 2.01 -17.50 1.37
CA GLY A 73 2.65 -16.49 2.20
C GLY A 73 1.85 -15.18 2.22
N LEU A 74 2.53 -14.05 2.01
CA LEU A 74 1.91 -12.72 2.01
C LEU A 74 0.93 -12.52 0.84
N TRP A 75 1.16 -13.18 -0.29
CA TRP A 75 0.37 -13.04 -1.52
C TRP A 75 -1.06 -13.54 -1.39
N GLN A 76 -1.34 -14.41 -0.42
CA GLN A 76 -2.69 -14.93 -0.21
C GLN A 76 -3.70 -13.81 0.10
N TRP A 77 -3.24 -12.67 0.64
CA TRP A 77 -4.09 -11.53 1.03
C TRP A 77 -4.33 -10.52 -0.08
N GLU A 78 -3.55 -10.60 -1.17
CA GLU A 78 -3.69 -9.72 -2.34
C GLU A 78 -4.85 -10.14 -3.24
N CYS A 79 -5.72 -11.05 -2.80
CA CYS A 79 -6.91 -11.43 -3.53
C CYS A 79 -8.05 -11.88 -2.60
N PRO A 80 -9.32 -11.87 -3.06
CA PRO A 80 -10.46 -12.31 -2.26
C PRO A 80 -10.36 -13.76 -1.75
N CYS A 81 -9.67 -14.64 -2.46
CA CYS A 81 -9.57 -16.07 -2.11
C CYS A 81 -8.93 -16.30 -0.72
N GLY A 82 -7.93 -15.50 -0.32
CA GLY A 82 -7.35 -15.63 1.03
C GLY A 82 -8.29 -15.18 2.14
N ARG A 83 -9.19 -14.22 1.86
CA ARG A 83 -10.21 -13.77 2.81
C ARG A 83 -11.30 -14.83 3.01
N GLU A 84 -11.70 -15.51 1.94
CA GLU A 84 -12.65 -16.63 2.00
C GLU A 84 -12.05 -17.82 2.77
N LEU A 85 -10.78 -18.17 2.50
CA LEU A 85 -10.08 -19.21 3.26
C LEU A 85 -10.01 -18.86 4.76
N ALA A 86 -9.75 -17.60 5.10
CA ALA A 86 -9.73 -17.13 6.49
C ALA A 86 -11.10 -17.20 7.17
N ALA A 87 -12.20 -17.04 6.42
CA ALA A 87 -13.57 -17.12 6.91
C ALA A 87 -14.08 -18.56 7.06
N HIS A 88 -13.57 -19.50 6.26
CA HIS A 88 -13.91 -20.92 6.35
C HIS A 88 -13.08 -21.69 7.39
N HIS A 89 -11.94 -21.13 7.82
CA HIS A 89 -11.09 -21.70 8.87
C HIS A 89 -11.39 -21.04 10.24
N GLU A 90 -12.59 -21.28 10.77
CA GLU A 90 -12.77 -21.31 12.23
C GLU A 90 -12.26 -22.67 12.73
N ALA A 91 -11.30 -22.66 13.66
CA ALA A 91 -10.74 -23.83 14.33
C ALA A 91 -9.90 -24.80 13.46
N LYS A 92 -8.62 -24.42 13.25
CA LYS A 92 -7.47 -25.26 13.60
C LYS A 92 -6.23 -24.38 13.58
N ASP A 93 -5.54 -24.32 14.71
CA ASP A 93 -4.29 -23.60 14.96
C ASP A 93 -3.09 -24.16 14.18
N GLU A 94 -3.30 -24.45 12.91
CA GLU A 94 -2.25 -24.52 11.92
C GLU A 94 -2.42 -23.27 11.08
N CYS A 95 -2.14 -22.10 11.69
CA CYS A 95 -1.55 -21.03 10.90
C CYS A 95 -0.33 -21.67 10.26
N GLY A 96 -0.48 -22.13 9.02
CA GLY A 96 0.56 -22.80 8.28
C GLY A 96 1.80 -21.95 8.48
N HIS A 97 2.82 -22.53 9.13
CA HIS A 97 4.10 -21.89 9.32
C HIS A 97 4.39 -21.22 8.00
N VAL A 98 4.31 -19.88 7.99
CA VAL A 98 4.70 -19.11 6.83
C VAL A 98 6.13 -19.52 6.69
N ASN A 99 6.40 -20.38 5.71
CA ASN A 99 7.73 -20.86 5.46
C ASN A 99 8.46 -19.57 5.09
N ASP A 100 9.24 -19.03 6.03
CA ASP A 100 9.97 -17.76 5.96
C ASP A 100 10.87 -17.70 4.70
N HIS A 101 11.01 -18.83 4.02
CA HIS A 101 11.74 -19.04 2.78
C HIS A 101 11.02 -18.58 1.50
N VAL A 102 9.75 -18.15 1.54
CA VAL A 102 9.02 -17.87 0.27
C VAL A 102 9.47 -16.58 -0.42
N TYR A 103 10.06 -15.60 0.26
CA TYR A 103 10.84 -14.54 -0.41
C TYR A 103 11.92 -13.97 0.51
N PRO A 104 13.21 -13.97 0.12
CA PRO A 104 14.30 -13.30 0.84
C PRO A 104 14.11 -11.78 1.01
N LEU A 105 13.10 -11.20 0.35
CA LEU A 105 12.82 -9.76 0.39
C LEU A 105 12.69 -9.20 1.80
N PHE A 106 12.15 -10.00 2.73
CA PHE A 106 11.99 -9.61 4.13
C PHE A 106 13.00 -10.28 5.07
N ALA A 107 13.85 -11.16 4.54
CA ALA A 107 14.97 -11.74 5.28
C ALA A 107 16.10 -10.72 5.49
N THR A 108 16.15 -9.65 4.68
CA THR A 108 16.73 -8.29 4.93
C THR A 108 16.85 -7.56 3.58
N PRO A 109 16.33 -6.33 3.48
CA PRO A 109 17.18 -5.16 3.69
C PRO A 109 16.52 -4.15 4.64
N LYS A 110 17.38 -3.33 5.24
CA LYS A 110 17.02 -2.20 6.11
C LYS A 110 15.73 -1.47 5.66
N PRO A 111 14.81 -1.11 6.56
CA PRO A 111 13.64 -0.30 6.24
C PRO A 111 13.96 0.95 5.42
N LEU A 112 12.97 1.52 4.70
CA LEU A 112 13.06 2.92 4.29
C LEU A 112 12.92 3.74 5.58
N GLY A 113 14.02 3.88 6.32
CA GLY A 113 13.99 4.42 7.67
C GLY A 113 13.18 5.71 7.72
N LEU A 114 12.24 5.76 8.65
CA LEU A 114 11.56 6.99 8.99
C LEU A 114 12.61 8.03 9.38
N PRO A 115 12.36 9.30 9.08
CA PRO A 115 13.29 10.39 9.41
C PRO A 115 13.56 10.60 10.91
N ASN A 116 13.16 9.69 11.81
CA ASN A 116 13.30 9.85 13.25
C ASN A 116 13.83 8.65 14.03
N GLU A 117 14.25 7.56 13.38
CA GLU A 117 14.97 6.52 14.11
C GLU A 117 16.45 6.91 14.23
N THR A 118 16.94 6.94 15.47
CA THR A 118 18.30 7.29 15.87
C THR A 118 19.34 6.54 15.03
N ARG A 119 19.84 7.19 13.97
CA ARG A 119 20.94 6.69 13.14
C ARG A 119 22.21 6.65 13.96
N THR A 120 22.87 5.51 13.98
CA THR A 120 24.26 5.41 14.43
C THR A 120 25.18 6.09 13.40
N ASP A 121 26.26 6.65 13.92
CA ASP A 121 27.08 7.72 13.32
C ASP A 121 27.75 7.37 11.97
N GLN A 122 27.74 6.10 11.56
CA GLN A 122 28.29 5.62 10.29
C GLN A 122 27.32 5.72 9.10
N GLU A 123 26.03 5.94 9.34
CA GLU A 123 25.00 5.87 8.28
C GLU A 123 24.46 7.22 7.82
N SER A 124 25.01 8.33 8.31
CA SER A 124 24.67 9.71 7.91
C SER A 124 24.97 10.02 6.43
N SER A 125 25.69 9.15 5.71
CA SER A 125 26.26 9.47 4.39
C SER A 125 25.35 9.21 3.19
N ARG A 126 24.25 8.44 3.33
CA ARG A 126 23.32 8.21 2.21
C ARG A 126 22.24 9.31 2.21
N PRO A 127 22.20 10.18 1.18
CA PRO A 127 21.17 11.19 1.06
C PRO A 127 19.81 10.50 0.95
N GLN A 128 18.84 10.95 1.75
CA GLN A 128 17.45 10.56 1.52
C GLN A 128 17.01 11.14 0.18
N PRO A 129 16.29 10.37 -0.66
CA PRO A 129 15.78 10.88 -1.91
C PRO A 129 14.85 12.06 -1.64
N LYS A 130 14.91 13.08 -2.49
CA LYS A 130 13.88 14.13 -2.48
C LYS A 130 12.55 13.52 -2.91
N VAL A 131 11.43 14.10 -2.47
CA VAL A 131 10.08 13.61 -2.82
C VAL A 131 9.89 13.43 -4.31
N ASP A 132 10.45 14.36 -5.08
CA ASP A 132 10.37 14.38 -6.55
C ASP A 132 11.12 13.21 -7.21
N GLU A 133 11.97 12.50 -6.47
CA GLU A 133 12.74 11.34 -6.92
C GLU A 133 12.11 10.00 -6.47
N LEU A 134 11.09 10.04 -5.61
CA LEU A 134 10.38 8.86 -5.12
C LEU A 134 9.51 8.26 -6.24
N SER A 135 10.07 7.29 -6.95
CA SER A 135 9.38 6.50 -7.97
C SER A 135 9.55 5.01 -7.72
N TRP A 136 8.68 4.20 -8.33
CA TRP A 136 8.83 2.74 -8.33
C TRP A 136 10.17 2.28 -8.91
N ASN A 137 10.65 2.94 -9.97
CA ASN A 137 11.97 2.68 -10.56
C ASN A 137 13.11 2.89 -9.56
N TRP A 138 13.06 4.02 -8.84
CA TRP A 138 14.04 4.31 -7.80
C TRP A 138 14.00 3.26 -6.68
N PHE A 139 12.80 2.94 -6.18
CA PHE A 139 12.63 1.99 -5.08
C PHE A 139 13.15 0.60 -5.45
N TYR A 140 12.78 0.09 -6.62
CA TYR A 140 13.23 -1.21 -7.11
C TYR A 140 14.74 -1.25 -7.30
N SER A 141 15.32 -0.20 -7.90
CA SER A 141 16.77 -0.08 -8.08
C SER A 141 17.52 -0.06 -6.75
N ALA A 142 17.03 0.71 -5.77
CA ALA A 142 17.62 0.82 -4.43
C ALA A 142 17.59 -0.50 -3.66
N ARG A 143 16.64 -1.39 -3.99
CA ARG A 143 16.43 -2.71 -3.38
C ARG A 143 17.02 -3.86 -4.19
N GLY A 144 17.62 -3.59 -5.35
CA GLY A 144 18.13 -4.64 -6.25
C GLY A 144 17.03 -5.53 -6.83
N LEU A 145 15.82 -4.99 -7.00
CA LEU A 145 14.66 -5.70 -7.54
C LEU A 145 14.49 -5.42 -9.02
N ALA A 146 14.13 -6.45 -9.78
CA ALA A 146 13.73 -6.31 -11.17
C ALA A 146 12.26 -5.90 -11.28
N LEU A 147 11.90 -5.10 -12.29
CA LEU A 147 10.55 -4.56 -12.50
C LEU A 147 9.50 -5.60 -12.92
N ASP A 148 9.91 -6.85 -13.13
CA ASP A 148 9.03 -8.01 -13.31
C ASP A 148 8.70 -8.73 -11.99
N SER A 149 9.37 -8.35 -10.89
CA SER A 149 9.07 -8.84 -9.55
C SER A 149 7.69 -8.36 -9.08
N PRO A 150 6.79 -9.24 -8.62
CA PRO A 150 5.42 -8.87 -8.25
C PRO A 150 5.32 -8.09 -6.93
N VAL A 151 6.45 -7.78 -6.29
CA VAL A 151 6.55 -7.18 -4.95
C VAL A 151 5.77 -5.87 -4.81
N ALA A 152 5.53 -5.16 -5.92
CA ALA A 152 4.74 -3.94 -5.94
C ALA A 152 3.31 -4.16 -5.45
N LEU A 153 2.73 -5.36 -5.64
CA LEU A 153 1.39 -5.65 -5.12
C LEU A 153 1.37 -5.63 -3.59
N LEU A 154 2.37 -6.23 -2.93
CA LEU A 154 2.50 -6.22 -1.47
C LEU A 154 2.83 -4.82 -0.92
N LEU A 155 3.60 -4.03 -1.69
CA LEU A 155 4.14 -2.75 -1.24
C LEU A 155 3.30 -1.54 -1.66
N HIS A 156 2.30 -1.72 -2.50
CA HIS A 156 1.45 -0.63 -3.00
C HIS A 156 0.88 0.18 -1.83
N THR A 157 0.17 -0.47 -0.91
CA THR A 157 -0.46 0.22 0.23
C THR A 157 0.56 0.91 1.15
N PRO A 158 1.60 0.22 1.68
CA PRO A 158 2.53 0.88 2.59
C PRO A 158 3.27 2.04 1.93
N LEU A 159 3.75 1.89 0.69
CA LEU A 159 4.49 2.97 0.02
C LEU A 159 3.57 4.14 -0.39
N THR A 160 2.32 3.89 -0.77
CA THR A 160 1.35 4.97 -1.00
C THR A 160 1.07 5.75 0.28
N LEU A 161 0.94 5.07 1.43
CA LEU A 161 0.79 5.73 2.72
C LEU A 161 2.03 6.56 3.07
N TYR A 162 3.23 5.99 2.94
CA TYR A 162 4.48 6.72 3.15
C TYR A 162 4.56 8.02 2.35
N TYR A 163 4.29 7.92 1.04
CA TYR A 163 4.36 9.05 0.13
C TYR A 163 3.32 10.13 0.49
N SER A 164 2.10 9.71 0.83
CA SER A 164 1.03 10.62 1.25
C SER A 164 1.37 11.37 2.53
N LEU A 165 1.91 10.66 3.54
CA LEU A 165 2.34 11.26 4.80
C LEU A 165 3.52 12.21 4.63
N HIS A 166 4.44 11.89 3.71
CA HIS A 166 5.57 12.75 3.40
C HIS A 166 5.12 14.05 2.73
N ILE A 167 4.25 13.98 1.72
CA ILE A 167 3.70 15.18 1.04
C ILE A 167 2.87 16.03 2.00
N ALA A 168 2.13 15.39 2.90
CA ALA A 168 1.38 16.08 3.94
C ALA A 168 2.27 16.74 5.02
N GLY A 169 3.59 16.61 4.92
CA GLY A 169 4.55 17.21 5.85
C GLY A 169 4.61 16.52 7.21
N VAL A 170 3.88 15.43 7.41
CA VAL A 170 3.81 14.74 8.71
C VAL A 170 5.12 14.04 9.04
N LEU A 171 5.86 13.62 8.01
CA LEU A 171 7.17 12.98 8.14
C LEU A 171 8.34 13.97 8.02
N GLN A 172 8.12 15.28 7.91
CA GLN A 172 9.23 16.23 7.81
C GLN A 172 9.80 16.57 9.20
N PRO A 173 11.10 16.41 9.44
CA PRO A 173 11.72 16.87 10.68
C PRO A 173 11.79 18.40 10.71
N GLY A 174 11.01 19.03 11.59
CA GLY A 174 11.37 20.34 12.15
C GLY A 174 10.95 21.62 11.41
N SER A 175 9.74 21.74 10.86
CA SER A 175 9.17 23.06 10.55
C SER A 175 8.41 23.68 11.73
N ASP A 176 9.04 23.71 12.92
CA ASP A 176 8.52 24.45 14.08
C ASP A 176 8.89 25.94 13.89
N THR A 177 8.08 26.68 13.13
CA THR A 177 8.12 28.16 13.14
C THR A 177 7.35 28.75 14.32
N HIS A 178 6.74 27.91 15.16
CA HIS A 178 6.04 28.34 16.37
C HIS A 178 6.94 28.31 17.62
N PRO A 179 6.83 29.30 18.52
CA PRO A 179 7.52 29.27 19.80
C PRO A 179 7.20 27.97 20.54
N ARG A 180 8.24 27.21 20.86
CA ARG A 180 8.17 25.93 21.57
C ARG A 180 7.39 26.09 22.88
N PRO A 181 6.24 25.41 23.07
CA PRO A 181 5.56 25.43 24.36
C PRO A 181 6.44 24.76 25.44
N PRO A 182 6.32 25.15 26.71
CA PRO A 182 7.21 24.74 27.82
C PRO A 182 7.09 23.26 28.23
N HIS A 183 6.30 22.44 27.53
CA HIS A 183 6.14 21.02 27.81
C HIS A 183 6.63 20.17 26.64
N PRO A 184 7.39 19.09 26.89
CA PRO A 184 7.77 18.16 25.84
C PRO A 184 6.50 17.56 25.24
N ARG A 185 6.20 17.91 23.99
CA ARG A 185 5.18 17.22 23.20
C ARG A 185 5.66 15.79 23.02
N GLU A 186 4.81 14.81 23.33
CA GLU A 186 5.01 13.45 22.89
C GLU A 186 5.28 13.45 21.37
N PRO A 187 6.20 12.62 20.86
CA PRO A 187 6.43 12.53 19.43
C PRO A 187 5.08 12.27 18.75
N ALA A 188 4.78 13.02 17.69
CA ALA A 188 3.53 12.87 16.97
C ALA A 188 3.43 11.44 16.42
N ALA A 189 2.70 10.57 17.12
CA ALA A 189 2.49 9.20 16.71
C ALA A 189 1.30 9.15 15.76
N ILE A 190 1.53 8.69 14.53
CA ILE A 190 0.44 8.39 13.59
C ILE A 190 0.04 6.94 13.82
N THR A 191 -1.19 6.74 14.31
CA THR A 191 -1.78 5.40 14.38
C THR A 191 -2.58 5.17 13.10
N VAL A 192 -2.08 4.29 12.22
CA VAL A 192 -2.83 3.84 11.05
C VAL A 192 -3.62 2.59 11.44
N HIS A 193 -4.95 2.72 11.49
CA HIS A 193 -5.85 1.57 11.65
C HIS A 193 -6.17 1.01 10.27
N ILE A 194 -5.63 -0.15 9.92
CA ILE A 194 -5.95 -0.83 8.67
C ILE A 194 -7.14 -1.76 8.97
N LEU A 195 -8.11 -1.86 8.07
CA LEU A 195 -9.31 -2.67 8.36
C LEU A 195 -9.01 -4.16 8.16
N GLY A 196 -8.87 -4.90 9.27
CA GLY A 196 -8.83 -6.36 9.32
C GLY A 196 -7.59 -6.93 10.01
N ALA A 197 -7.61 -7.02 11.35
CA ALA A 197 -6.48 -7.42 12.22
C ALA A 197 -5.63 -8.61 11.75
N ARG A 198 -6.25 -9.59 11.09
CA ARG A 198 -5.55 -10.76 10.54
C ARG A 198 -4.69 -10.41 9.32
N CYS A 199 -5.22 -9.60 8.39
CA CYS A 199 -4.46 -9.10 7.25
C CYS A 199 -3.37 -8.11 7.73
N GLU A 200 -3.69 -7.28 8.73
CA GLU A 200 -2.73 -6.34 9.33
C GLU A 200 -1.51 -7.04 9.90
N ALA A 201 -1.72 -8.03 10.78
CA ALA A 201 -0.65 -8.77 11.44
C ALA A 201 0.29 -9.46 10.44
N GLN A 202 -0.25 -9.93 9.32
CA GLN A 202 0.52 -10.65 8.31
C GLN A 202 1.22 -9.71 7.32
N GLN A 203 0.67 -8.52 7.04
CA GLN A 203 1.34 -7.48 6.25
C GLN A 203 2.30 -6.61 7.07
N LEU A 204 2.41 -6.78 8.40
CA LEU A 204 3.36 -6.02 9.25
C LEU A 204 4.77 -6.00 8.66
N VAL A 205 5.19 -7.11 8.08
CA VAL A 205 6.50 -7.26 7.46
C VAL A 205 6.68 -6.34 6.24
N ALA A 206 5.62 -6.10 5.45
CA ALA A 206 5.61 -5.09 4.39
C ALA A 206 5.57 -3.65 4.94
N PHE A 207 4.88 -3.44 6.06
CA PHE A 207 4.84 -2.15 6.76
C PHE A 207 6.12 -1.80 7.51
N ARG A 208 7.00 -2.75 7.81
CA ARG A 208 8.37 -2.47 8.29
C ARG A 208 9.17 -1.64 7.30
N GLU A 209 8.77 -1.58 6.03
CA GLU A 209 9.38 -0.64 5.09
C GLU A 209 9.12 0.82 5.48
N LEU A 210 8.18 1.08 6.38
CA LEU A 210 7.79 2.40 6.86
C LEU A 210 8.35 2.76 8.22
N THR A 211 9.27 2.00 8.81
CA THR A 211 9.82 2.22 10.17
C THR A 211 11.32 2.42 10.10
#